data_AF-A0AAV4HDF1-F1
#
_entry.id   AF-A0AAV4HDF1-F1
#
_cell.length_a   1.000
_cell.length_b   1.000
_cell.length_c   1.000
_cell.angle_alpha   90.00
_cell.angle_beta   90.00
_cell.angle_gamma   90.00
#
_symmetry.space_group_name_H-M   'P 1'
#
loop_
_entity.id
_entity.type
_entity.pdbx_description
1 polymer ?
#
loop_
_entity_poly.entity_id
_entity_poly.type
_entity_poly.pdbx_seq_one_letter_code
_entity_poly.pdbx_strand_id
1 'polypeptide(L)' 'MLEKIVLEQVKLHLEKNNLIEPFQSAYKAGHCTETALLRITNDLLNAADEGMVSILSLLDLSAAFDT' A
#
# COMPACT_ATOMS: atom_id res chain seq x y z
N MET A 1 9.64 20.48 -13.81
CA MET A 1 9.04 21.48 -12.89
C MET A 1 7.52 21.31 -12.80
N LEU A 2 6.82 21.14 -13.94
CA LEU A 2 5.38 20.87 -13.96
C LEU A 2 4.99 19.58 -13.22
N GLU A 3 5.71 18.47 -13.43
CA GLU A 3 5.42 17.18 -12.77
C GLU A 3 5.39 17.28 -11.25
N LYS A 4 6.32 18.03 -10.65
CA LYS A 4 6.35 18.23 -9.18
C LYS A 4 5.12 18.99 -8.70
N ILE A 5 4.72 20.03 -9.43
CA ILE A 5 3.53 20.83 -9.10
C ILE A 5 2.27 19.99 -9.22
N VAL A 6 2.14 19.22 -10.31
CA VAL A 6 1.01 18.31 -10.53
C VAL A 6 0.96 17.24 -9.44
N LEU A 7 2.11 16.64 -9.09
CA LEU A 7 2.21 15.64 -8.04
C LEU A 7 1.75 16.19 -6.69
N GLU A 8 2.18 17.40 -6.32
CA GLU A 8 1.75 18.05 -5.08
C GLU A 8 0.25 18.32 -5.06
N GLN A 9 -0.32 18.83 -6.16
CA GLN A 9 -1.76 19.06 -6.25
C GLN A 9 -2.56 17.76 -6.14
N VAL A 10 -2.12 16.69 -6.82
CA VAL A 10 -2.76 15.37 -6.74
C VAL A 10 -2.67 14.81 -5.33
N LYS A 11 -1.51 14.86 -4.68
CA LYS A 11 -1.34 14.41 -3.29
C LYS A 11 -2.28 15.13 -2.34
N LEU A 12 -2.32 16.46 -2.39
CA LEU A 12 -3.19 17.27 -1.54
C LEU A 12 -4.67 16.94 -1.75
N HIS A 13 -5.08 16.69 -3.00
CA HIS A 13 -6.45 16.28 -3.29
C HIS A 13 -6.76 14.90 -2.70
N LEU A 14 -5.87 13.92 -2.85
CA LEU A 14 -6.07 12.57 -2.31
C LEU A 14 -6.14 12.59 -0.77
N GLU A 15 -5.26 13.35 -0.12
CA GLU A 15 -5.24 13.49 1.35
C GLU A 15 -6.51 14.19 1.85
N LYS A 16 -6.89 15.34 1.25
CA LYS A 16 -8.05 16.12 1.68
C LYS A 16 -9.37 15.35 1.58
N ASN A 17 -9.46 14.42 0.62
CA ASN A 17 -10.66 13.64 0.36
C ASN A 17 -10.58 12.20 0.91
N ASN A 18 -9.52 11.85 1.66
CA ASN A 18 -9.29 10.50 2.20
C ASN A 18 -9.33 9.40 1.12
N LEU A 19 -8.73 9.65 -0.04
CA LEU A 19 -8.71 8.73 -1.19
C LEU A 19 -7.45 7.84 -1.24
N ILE A 20 -6.60 7.91 -0.21
CA ILE A 20 -5.40 7.07 -0.13
C ILE A 20 -5.79 5.72 0.47
N GLU A 21 -5.49 4.63 -0.25
CA GLU A 21 -5.69 3.27 0.23
C GLU A 21 -4.95 3.06 1.58
N PRO A 22 -5.66 2.76 2.68
CA PRO A 22 -5.05 2.60 4.00
C PRO A 22 -3.91 1.59 4.03
N PHE A 23 -4.01 0.53 3.22
CA PHE A 23 -3.04 -0.57 3.21
C PHE A 23 -1.94 -0.43 2.16
N GLN A 24 -1.96 0.63 1.35
CA GLN A 24 -0.90 0.91 0.40
C GLN A 24 0.34 1.44 1.13
N SER A 25 1.45 0.70 0.98
CA SER A 25 2.75 1.09 1.53
C SER A 25 3.65 1.78 0.51
N ALA A 26 3.53 1.44 -0.78
CA ALA A 26 4.33 2.06 -1.84
C ALA A 26 3.87 3.50 -2.14
N TYR A 27 4.82 4.37 -2.51
CA TYR A 27 4.58 5.76 -2.93
C TYR A 27 3.88 6.66 -1.90
N LYS A 28 3.88 6.26 -0.62
CA LYS A 28 3.26 6.98 0.50
C LYS A 28 4.31 7.41 1.51
N ALA A 29 4.23 8.65 1.98
CA ALA A 29 5.16 9.15 2.99
C ALA A 29 5.00 8.37 4.31
N GLY A 30 6.12 8.04 4.96
CA GLY A 30 6.11 7.31 6.24
C GLY A 30 5.94 5.79 6.12
N HIS A 31 5.92 5.24 4.91
CA HIS A 31 5.82 3.79 4.66
C HIS A 31 7.02 3.29 3.85
N CYS A 32 7.43 2.04 4.11
CA CYS A 32 8.47 1.33 3.37
C CYS A 32 8.08 -0.14 3.14
N THR A 33 8.92 -0.87 2.40
CA THR A 33 8.73 -2.31 2.16
C THR A 33 8.75 -3.14 3.44
N GLU A 34 9.56 -2.74 4.42
CA GLU A 34 9.64 -3.42 5.73
C GLU A 34 8.32 -3.28 6.49
N THR A 35 7.70 -2.10 6.49
CA THR A 35 6.39 -1.91 7.14
C THR A 35 5.28 -2.72 6.48
N ALA A 36 5.34 -2.90 5.15
CA ALA A 36 4.39 -3.73 4.42
C ALA A 36 4.52 -5.21 4.80
N LEU A 37 5.76 -5.71 4.81
CA LEU A 37 6.06 -7.10 5.18
C LEU A 37 5.70 -7.36 6.64
N LEU A 38 6.14 -6.49 7.55
CA LEU A 38 5.84 -6.60 8.98
C LEU A 38 4.34 -6.69 9.24
N ARG A 39 3.55 -5.87 8.55
CA ARG A 39 2.11 -5.90 8.68
C ARG A 39 1.50 -7.21 8.20
N ILE A 40 1.86 -7.68 7.00
CA ILE A 40 1.33 -8.95 6.46
C ILE A 40 1.69 -10.11 7.39
N THR A 41 2.93 -10.15 7.90
CA THR A 41 3.35 -11.20 8.84
C THR A 41 2.57 -11.13 10.15
N ASN A 42 2.36 -9.93 10.70
CA ASN A 42 1.58 -9.73 11.92
C ASN A 42 0.12 -10.18 11.74
N ASP A 43 -0.51 -9.84 10.61
CA ASP A 43 -1.89 -10.23 10.31
C ASP A 43 -2.04 -11.76 10.20
N LEU A 44 -1.04 -12.44 9.62
CA LEU A 44 -1.00 -13.92 9.55
C LEU A 44 -0.80 -14.57 10.92
N LEU A 45 0.07 -14.01 11.76
CA LEU A 45 0.32 -14.53 13.10
C LEU A 45 -0.91 -14.38 13.99
N ASN A 46 -1.56 -13.22 13.97
CA ASN A 46 -2.79 -13.00 14.73
C ASN A 46 -3.91 -13.96 14.30
N ALA A 47 -4.07 -14.18 12.99
CA ALA A 47 -5.04 -15.14 12.49
C ALA A 47 -4.74 -16.58 12.94
N ALA A 48 -3.46 -16.96 12.96
CA ALA A 48 -3.03 -18.27 13.46
C ALA A 48 -3.30 -18.44 14.97
N ASP A 49 -3.05 -17.40 15.77
CA ASP A 49 -3.32 -17.39 17.21
C ASP A 49 -4.84 -17.50 17.51
N GLU A 50 -5.68 -16.97 16.61
CA GLU A 50 -7.14 -17.13 16.65
C GLU A 50 -7.63 -18.49 16.09
N GLY A 51 -6.72 -19.36 15.66
CA GLY A 51 -7.05 -20.68 15.10
C GLY A 51 -7.66 -20.64 13.70
N MET A 52 -7.53 -19.52 12.99
CA MET A 52 -8.03 -19.36 11.63
C MET A 52 -7.04 -19.94 10.59
N VAL A 53 -7.59 -20.37 9.46
CA VAL A 53 -6.79 -20.73 8.28
C VAL A 53 -6.61 -19.49 7.41
N SER A 54 -5.37 -19.12 7.11
CA SER A 54 -5.04 -17.98 6.26
C SER A 54 -4.51 -18.42 4.90
N ILE A 55 -4.86 -17.67 3.85
CA ILE A 55 -4.31 -17.82 2.50
C ILE A 55 -3.70 -16.48 2.09
N LEU A 56 -2.45 -16.51 1.61
CA LEU A 56 -1.78 -15.35 1.05
C LEU A 56 -1.71 -15.48 -0.47
N SER A 57 -2.41 -14.59 -1.19
CA SER A 57 -2.33 -14.49 -2.65
C SER A 57 -1.45 -13.31 -3.05
N LEU A 58 -0.30 -13.61 -3.67
CA LEU A 58 0.61 -12.60 -4.20
C LEU A 58 0.33 -12.42 -5.69
N LEU A 59 0.01 -11.19 -6.07
CA LEU A 59 -0.31 -10.81 -7.44
C LEU A 59 0.77 -9.86 -7.95
N ASP A 60 1.15 -10.03 -9.21
CA ASP A 60 2.08 -9.16 -9.91
C ASP A 60 1.50 -8.78 -11.28
N LEU A 61 1.73 -7.54 -11.70
CA LEU A 61 1.24 -7.02 -12.98
C LEU A 61 2.37 -7.07 -14.00
N SER A 62 2.19 -7.84 -15.08
CA SER A 62 3.23 -8.04 -16.11
C SER A 62 3.64 -6.76 -16.85
N ALA A 63 2.77 -5.74 -16.91
CA ALA A 63 3.06 -4.41 -17.43
C ALA A 63 2.24 -3.37 -16.64
N ALA A 64 2.84 -2.78 -15.60
CA ALA A 64 2.13 -1.85 -14.72
C ALA A 64 2.08 -0.40 -15.24
N PHE A 65 3.00 -0.02 -16.13
CA PHE A 65 3.13 1.35 -16.63
C PHE A 65 3.16 1.46 -18.16
N ASP A 66 3.29 0.35 -18.89
CA ASP A 66 3.46 0.33 -20.35
C ASP A 66 2.13 0.23 -21.13
N THR A 67 0.98 0.32 -20.46
CA THR A 67 -0.37 0.26 -21.05
C THR A 67 -0.96 1.64 -21.29
#